data_AF-A0A151ALK8-F1
#
_entry.id   AF-A0A151ALK8-F1
#
_cell.length_a   1.000
_cell.length_b   1.000
_cell.length_c   1.000
_cell.angle_alpha   90.00
_cell.angle_beta   90.00
_cell.angle_gamma   90.00
#
_symmetry.space_group_name_H-M   'P 1'
#
loop_
_entity.id
_entity.type
_entity.pdbx_description
1 polymer ?
#
loop_
_entity_poly.entity_id
_entity_poly.type
_entity_poly.pdbx_seq_one_letter_code
_entity_poly.pdbx_strand_id
1 'polypeptide(L)'
;MRVMAFFKAFIQMLVMIIVILSLYNLLKIYVLENIKVNKWVVLILAAIVFLLPNIIWVKQMQARPWLMYIQSGVFLILFLWFMDLAGLSNRQASNRGNKNNTIIKAKPKPNRINKNNMEVIKMGKKKKK
;
A
#
# COMPACT_ATOMS: atom_id res chain seq x y z
N MET A 1 7.80 -44.50 -15.39
CA MET A 1 8.17 -43.28 -16.15
C MET A 1 7.43 -42.00 -15.74
N ARG A 2 6.17 -42.04 -15.27
CA ARG A 2 5.43 -40.80 -14.92
C ARG A 2 6.02 -40.01 -13.75
N VAL A 3 6.52 -40.69 -12.71
CA VAL A 3 7.06 -40.05 -11.48
C VAL A 3 8.29 -39.17 -11.75
N MET A 4 9.26 -39.66 -12.54
CA MET A 4 10.45 -38.88 -12.90
C MET A 4 10.11 -37.62 -13.72
N ALA A 5 9.08 -37.69 -14.58
CA ALA A 5 8.59 -36.53 -15.31
C ALA A 5 7.92 -35.49 -14.39
N PHE A 6 7.18 -35.94 -13.37
CA PHE A 6 6.61 -35.06 -12.34
C PHE A 6 7.70 -34.33 -11.54
N PHE A 7 8.72 -35.04 -11.06
CA PHE A 7 9.82 -34.42 -10.33
C PHE A 7 10.58 -33.38 -11.17
N LYS A 8 10.82 -33.70 -12.45
CA LYS A 8 11.47 -32.75 -13.38
C LYS A 8 10.62 -31.49 -13.58
N ALA A 9 9.31 -31.63 -13.78
CA ALA A 9 8.40 -30.48 -13.92
C ALA A 9 8.33 -29.65 -12.62
N PHE A 10 8.32 -30.31 -11.46
CA PHE A 10 8.29 -29.65 -10.15
C PHE A 10 9.57 -28.83 -9.89
N ILE A 11 10.74 -29.39 -10.20
CA ILE A 11 12.02 -28.67 -10.09
C ILE A 11 12.03 -27.44 -11.00
N GLN A 12 11.54 -27.57 -12.24
CA GLN A 12 11.52 -26.47 -13.20
C GLN A 12 10.58 -25.35 -12.76
N MET A 13 9.44 -25.70 -12.15
CA MET A 13 8.52 -24.74 -11.54
C MET A 13 9.17 -23.99 -10.37
N LEU A 14 9.86 -24.70 -9.47
CA LEU A 14 10.57 -24.07 -8.34
C LEU A 14 11.65 -23.09 -8.81
N VAL A 15 12.44 -23.46 -9.81
CA VAL A 15 13.46 -22.57 -10.39
C VAL A 15 12.81 -21.31 -10.97
N MET A 16 11.70 -21.46 -11.72
CA MET A 16 10.95 -20.31 -12.25
C MET A 16 10.46 -19.37 -11.14
N ILE A 17 9.94 -19.90 -10.04
CA ILE A 17 9.47 -19.11 -8.89
C ILE A 17 10.63 -18.28 -8.33
N ILE A 18 11.79 -18.92 -8.08
CA ILE A 18 12.97 -18.24 -7.54
C ILE A 18 13.40 -17.09 -8.47
N VAL A 19 13.46 -17.35 -9.78
CA VAL A 19 13.81 -16.33 -10.79
C VAL A 19 12.84 -15.15 -10.76
N ILE A 20 11.52 -15.41 -10.71
CA ILE A 20 10.50 -14.36 -10.66
C ILE A 20 10.60 -13.54 -9.38
N LEU A 21 10.84 -14.18 -8.23
CA LEU A 21 11.03 -13.47 -6.96
C LEU A 21 12.28 -12.59 -6.98
N SER A 22 13.41 -13.10 -7.49
CA SER A 22 14.63 -12.29 -7.65
C SER A 22 14.40 -11.09 -8.56
N LEU A 23 13.72 -11.30 -9.70
CA LEU A 23 13.40 -10.23 -10.64
C LEU A 23 12.47 -9.20 -10.02
N TYR A 24 11.44 -9.64 -9.29
CA TYR A 24 10.54 -8.76 -8.55
C TYR A 24 11.28 -7.92 -7.52
N ASN A 25 12.22 -8.51 -6.78
CA ASN A 25 12.99 -7.77 -5.77
C ASN A 25 13.85 -6.67 -6.40
N LEU A 26 14.46 -6.94 -7.56
CA LEU A 26 15.17 -5.91 -8.34
C LEU A 26 14.20 -4.81 -8.80
N LEU A 27 13.08 -5.17 -9.42
CA LEU A 27 12.06 -4.22 -9.84
C LEU A 27 11.55 -3.38 -8.66
N LYS A 28 11.41 -4.01 -7.48
CA LYS A 28 10.93 -3.35 -6.27
C LYS A 28 11.82 -2.18 -5.88
N ILE A 29 13.12 -2.41 -5.81
CA ILE A 29 14.13 -1.42 -5.42
C ILE A 29 14.23 -0.29 -6.45
N TYR A 30 14.30 -0.63 -7.75
CA TYR A 30 14.57 0.36 -8.80
C TYR A 30 13.33 1.14 -9.23
N VAL A 31 12.18 0.48 -9.37
CA VAL A 31 11.00 1.05 -10.02
C VAL A 31 9.85 1.23 -9.02
N LEU A 32 9.45 0.16 -8.32
CA LEU A 32 8.22 0.20 -7.52
C LEU A 32 8.38 1.06 -6.24
N GLU A 33 9.59 1.27 -5.74
CA GLU A 33 9.82 2.09 -4.54
C GLU A 33 9.52 3.57 -4.77
N ASN A 34 9.83 4.05 -5.97
CA ASN A 34 9.77 5.46 -6.34
C ASN A 34 8.36 5.92 -6.76
N ILE A 35 7.47 4.98 -7.14
CA ILE A 35 6.15 5.32 -7.69
C ILE A 35 5.06 5.26 -6.60
N LYS A 36 4.40 6.40 -6.35
CA LYS A 36 3.22 6.51 -5.49
C LYS A 36 1.94 6.21 -6.28
N VAL A 37 1.65 4.92 -6.51
CA VAL A 37 0.42 4.50 -7.21
C VAL A 37 -0.68 4.14 -6.21
N ASN A 38 -1.94 4.39 -6.58
CA ASN A 38 -3.09 3.86 -5.85
C ASN A 38 -3.19 2.34 -6.05
N LYS A 39 -3.42 1.59 -4.96
CA LYS A 39 -3.51 0.12 -4.97
C LYS A 39 -4.52 -0.43 -5.99
N TRP A 40 -5.64 0.27 -6.17
CA TRP A 40 -6.71 -0.17 -7.08
C TRP A 40 -6.30 -0.10 -8.55
N VAL A 41 -5.43 0.84 -8.93
CA VAL A 41 -4.95 0.97 -10.31
C VAL A 41 -4.09 -0.25 -10.67
N VAL A 42 -3.21 -0.67 -9.76
CA VAL A 42 -2.35 -1.85 -9.97
C VAL A 42 -3.19 -3.13 -10.05
N LEU A 43 -4.26 -3.24 -9.24
CA LEU A 43 -5.18 -4.38 -9.30
C LEU A 43 -5.92 -4.44 -10.65
N ILE A 44 -6.45 -3.31 -11.11
CA ILE A 44 -7.14 -3.24 -12.41
C ILE A 44 -6.18 -3.61 -13.53
N LEU A 45 -4.95 -3.09 -13.49
CA LEU A 45 -3.93 -3.42 -14.48
C LEU A 45 -3.59 -4.91 -14.48
N ALA A 46 -3.42 -5.52 -13.30
CA ALA A 46 -3.19 -6.96 -13.18
C ALA A 46 -4.37 -7.78 -13.73
N ALA A 47 -5.61 -7.36 -13.45
CA ALA A 47 -6.81 -8.02 -13.97
C ALA A 47 -6.91 -7.93 -15.50
N ILE A 48 -6.58 -6.78 -16.09
CA ILE A 48 -6.55 -6.58 -17.54
C ILE A 48 -5.50 -7.50 -18.18
N VAL A 49 -4.28 -7.51 -17.63
CA VAL A 49 -3.18 -8.37 -18.10
C VAL A 49 -3.56 -9.85 -17.96
N PHE A 50 -4.32 -10.23 -16.95
CA PHE A 50 -4.79 -11.61 -16.81
C PHE A 50 -5.92 -11.99 -17.79
N LEU A 51 -6.87 -11.09 -18.03
CA LEU A 51 -8.08 -11.39 -18.79
C LEU A 51 -7.92 -11.23 -20.29
N LEU A 52 -7.26 -10.15 -20.77
CA LEU A 52 -7.14 -9.86 -22.20
C LEU A 52 -6.56 -11.00 -23.04
N PRO A 53 -5.44 -11.65 -22.65
CA PRO A 53 -4.83 -12.69 -23.47
C PRO A 53 -5.66 -13.97 -23.51
N ASN A 54 -6.36 -14.27 -22.40
CA ASN A 54 -7.23 -15.44 -22.29
C ASN A 54 -8.51 -15.32 -23.12
N ILE A 55 -8.91 -14.10 -23.50
CA ILE A 55 -10.13 -13.87 -24.29
C ILE A 55 -9.79 -13.71 -25.78
N ILE A 56 -8.72 -12.97 -26.10
CA ILE A 56 -8.46 -12.51 -27.46
C ILE A 56 -7.40 -13.38 -28.17
N TRP A 57 -6.39 -13.88 -27.45
CA TRP A 57 -5.17 -14.47 -28.03
C TRP A 57 -5.03 -15.98 -27.78
N VAL A 58 -6.11 -16.67 -27.43
CA VAL A 58 -6.11 -18.12 -27.15
C VAL A 58 -5.43 -18.93 -28.27
N LYS A 59 -5.70 -18.58 -29.53
CA LYS A 59 -5.12 -19.27 -30.70
C LYS A 59 -3.62 -19.00 -30.89
N GLN A 60 -3.14 -17.79 -30.57
CA GLN A 60 -1.72 -17.43 -30.68
C GLN A 60 -0.90 -17.96 -29.49
N MET A 61 -1.52 -18.13 -28.32
CA MET A 61 -0.91 -18.72 -27.12
C MET A 61 -0.60 -20.21 -27.33
N GLN A 62 -1.47 -20.97 -28.03
CA GLN A 62 -1.19 -22.37 -28.38
C GLN A 62 -0.02 -22.52 -29.36
N ALA A 63 0.18 -21.56 -30.26
CA ALA A 63 1.28 -21.58 -31.22
C ALA A 63 2.65 -21.22 -30.60
N ARG A 64 2.66 -20.52 -29.46
CA ARG A 64 3.90 -20.05 -28.81
C ARG A 64 3.85 -20.23 -27.29
N PRO A 65 4.21 -21.41 -26.78
CA PRO A 65 4.10 -21.72 -25.35
C PRO A 65 4.99 -20.83 -24.45
N TRP A 66 6.04 -20.24 -24.99
CA TRP A 66 6.92 -19.32 -24.25
C TRP A 66 6.21 -18.00 -23.85
N LEU A 67 5.25 -17.51 -24.65
CA LEU A 67 4.50 -16.30 -24.31
C LEU A 67 3.59 -16.51 -23.09
N MET A 68 3.06 -17.73 -22.88
CA MET A 68 2.27 -18.05 -21.69
C MET A 68 3.08 -17.87 -20.40
N TYR A 69 4.33 -18.32 -20.38
CA TYR A 69 5.18 -18.17 -19.20
C TYR A 69 5.52 -16.70 -18.91
N ILE A 70 5.80 -15.91 -19.95
CA ILE A 70 6.07 -14.48 -19.81
C ILE A 70 4.83 -13.77 -19.28
N GLN A 71 3.66 -14.04 -19.86
CA GLN A 71 2.41 -13.41 -19.45
C GLN A 71 2.08 -13.73 -17.99
N SER A 72 2.22 -15.00 -17.60
CA SER A 72 2.03 -15.43 -16.22
C SER A 72 3.03 -14.77 -15.28
N GLY A 73 4.28 -14.60 -15.70
CA GLY A 73 5.32 -13.90 -14.92
C GLY A 73 5.01 -12.42 -14.72
N VAL A 74 4.60 -11.71 -15.78
CA VAL A 74 4.20 -10.30 -15.72
C VAL A 74 2.99 -10.12 -14.81
N PHE A 75 1.99 -11.00 -14.92
CA PHE A 75 0.85 -11.01 -14.00
C PHE A 75 1.30 -11.21 -12.55
N LEU A 76 2.19 -12.19 -12.28
CA LEU A 76 2.69 -12.46 -10.93
C LEU A 76 3.39 -11.23 -10.33
N ILE A 77 4.21 -10.54 -11.12
CA ILE A 77 4.94 -9.33 -10.72
C ILE A 77 3.96 -8.20 -10.37
N LEU A 78 2.95 -7.95 -11.22
CA LEU A 78 1.91 -6.95 -10.98
C LEU A 78 1.07 -7.28 -9.75
N PHE A 79 0.72 -8.56 -9.58
CA PHE A 79 -0.06 -9.01 -8.43
C PHE A 79 0.72 -8.90 -7.13
N LEU A 80 2.00 -9.30 -7.14
CA LEU A 80 2.87 -9.17 -5.98
C LEU A 80 3.10 -7.69 -5.62
N TRP A 81 3.20 -6.82 -6.61
CA TRP A 81 3.22 -5.37 -6.39
C TRP A 81 1.94 -4.85 -5.74
N PHE A 82 0.78 -5.32 -6.20
CA PHE A 82 -0.49 -5.00 -5.56
C PHE A 82 -0.51 -5.45 -4.09
N MET A 83 -0.06 -6.68 -3.79
CA MET A 83 0.02 -7.17 -2.41
C MET A 83 0.93 -6.30 -1.54
N ASP A 84 2.06 -5.85 -2.09
CA ASP A 84 2.99 -4.93 -1.42
C ASP A 84 2.32 -3.58 -1.09
N LEU A 85 1.60 -2.99 -2.05
CA LEU A 85 0.82 -1.76 -1.86
C LEU A 85 -0.37 -1.94 -0.90
N ALA A 86 -0.98 -3.13 -0.88
CA ALA A 86 -2.06 -3.49 0.02
C ALA A 86 -1.60 -3.63 1.49
N GLY A 87 -0.28 -3.62 1.74
CA GLY A 87 0.32 -3.64 3.07
C GLY A 87 0.91 -4.99 3.48
N LEU A 88 1.13 -5.91 2.54
CA LEU A 88 1.82 -7.18 2.83
C LEU A 88 3.28 -6.96 3.21
N SER A 89 3.99 -6.04 2.53
CA SER A 89 5.25 -5.55 3.07
C SER A 89 4.97 -4.34 3.94
N ASN A 90 5.67 -4.24 5.07
CA ASN A 90 5.57 -3.17 6.07
C ASN A 90 5.88 -1.75 5.52
N ARG A 91 5.89 -1.56 4.21
CA ARG A 91 6.02 -0.29 3.49
C ARG A 91 4.96 0.73 3.89
N GLN A 92 3.75 0.30 4.27
CA GLN A 92 2.75 1.20 4.87
C GLN A 92 3.05 1.56 6.33
N ALA A 93 3.72 0.70 7.12
CA ALA A 93 4.06 1.00 8.50
C ALA A 93 5.11 2.12 8.58
N SER A 94 6.09 2.12 7.66
CA SER A 94 7.09 3.19 7.55
C SER A 94 6.45 4.56 7.21
N ASN A 95 5.49 4.60 6.28
CA ASN A 95 4.81 5.85 5.90
C ASN A 95 3.76 6.35 6.90
N ARG A 96 3.30 5.51 7.84
CA ARG A 96 2.37 5.92 8.92
C ARG A 96 3.07 6.65 10.05
N GLY A 97 4.39 6.51 10.19
CA GLY A 97 5.19 7.20 11.22
C GLY A 97 5.18 8.72 11.11
N ASN A 98 4.75 9.29 9.98
CA ASN A 98 4.79 10.75 9.75
C ASN A 98 3.42 11.44 9.77
N LYS A 99 2.31 10.71 9.98
CA LYS A 99 0.96 11.33 10.02
C LYS A 99 0.55 11.85 11.39
N ASN A 100 1.28 11.50 12.45
CA ASN A 100 0.98 11.91 13.81
C ASN A 100 2.14 12.67 14.44
N ASN A 101 2.91 13.43 13.66
CA ASN A 101 3.68 14.54 14.23
C ASN A 101 2.73 15.69 14.60
N THR A 102 1.66 15.35 15.34
CA THR A 102 0.99 16.29 16.21
C THR A 102 2.02 16.61 17.29
N ILE A 103 2.87 17.59 16.99
CA ILE A 103 3.68 18.26 18.00
C ILE A 103 2.68 18.61 19.10
N ILE A 104 2.77 17.91 20.23
CA ILE A 104 1.95 18.19 21.41
C ILE A 104 2.47 19.54 21.90
N LYS A 105 1.95 20.62 21.31
CA LYS A 105 2.22 21.96 21.78
C LYS A 105 1.62 22.03 23.18
N ALA A 106 2.43 22.44 24.14
CA ALA A 106 1.95 22.68 25.49
C ALA A 106 0.70 23.57 25.40
N LYS A 107 -0.39 23.13 26.02
CA LYS A 107 -1.63 23.93 26.06
C LYS A 107 -1.27 25.30 26.67
N PRO A 108 -1.75 26.41 26.09
CA PRO A 108 -1.45 27.73 26.62
C PRO A 108 -1.89 27.84 28.08
N LYS A 109 -1.07 28.49 28.91
CA LYS A 109 -1.38 28.74 30.32
C LYS A 109 -2.73 29.47 30.41
N PRO A 110 -3.68 29.00 31.24
CA PRO A 110 -4.96 29.69 31.36
C PRO A 110 -4.71 31.13 31.80
N ASN A 111 -5.28 32.09 31.07
CA ASN A 111 -5.15 33.50 31.40
C ASN A 111 -5.83 33.73 32.75
N ARG A 112 -5.04 33.96 33.80
CA ARG A 112 -5.55 34.17 35.16
C ARG A 112 -6.14 35.57 35.18
N ILE A 113 -7.48 35.66 35.10
CA ILE A 113 -8.20 36.93 35.17
C ILE A 113 -7.84 37.61 36.49
N ASN A 114 -7.04 38.68 36.40
CA ASN A 114 -6.67 39.49 37.54
C ASN A 114 -7.84 40.45 37.84
N LYS A 115 -8.81 40.01 38.64
CA LYS A 115 -9.84 40.91 39.19
C LYS A 115 -9.23 41.76 40.31
N ASN A 116 -8.48 42.79 39.93
CA ASN A 116 -7.96 43.81 40.84
C ASN A 116 -8.82 45.09 40.87
N ASN A 117 -10.06 45.06 40.39
CA ASN A 117 -11.00 46.14 40.67
C ASN A 117 -11.86 45.74 41.87
N MET A 118 -11.34 46.09 43.05
CA MET A 118 -12.11 46.32 44.26
C MET A 118 -13.33 47.21 43.93
N GLU A 119 -14.51 46.62 43.77
CA GLU A 119 -15.74 47.37 44.05
C GLU A 119 -15.96 47.33 45.55
N VAL A 120 -15.35 48.32 46.21
CA VAL A 120 -15.64 48.69 47.59
C VAL A 120 -17.15 48.94 47.66
N ILE A 121 -17.81 48.08 48.42
CA ILE A 121 -19.18 48.15 48.93
C ILE A 121 -19.73 49.59 48.88
N LYS A 122 -20.59 49.90 47.91
CA LYS A 122 -21.53 51.02 48.05
C LYS A 122 -22.82 50.49 48.65
N MET A 123 -22.83 50.46 49.98
CA MET A 123 -24.04 50.33 50.79
C MET A 123 -24.86 51.62 50.60
N GLY A 124 -25.66 51.67 49.54
CA GLY A 124 -26.44 52.84 49.15
C GLY A 124 -27.94 52.54 49.15
N LYS A 125 -28.58 52.83 50.28
CA LYS A 125 -30.03 52.90 50.47
C LYS A 125 -30.78 53.53 49.28
N LYS A 126 -31.96 52.97 48.94
CA LYS A 126 -33.29 53.64 48.80
C LYS A 126 -34.25 52.71 48.03
N LYS A 127 -35.21 52.08 48.70
CA LYS A 127 -36.55 52.53 49.16
C LYS A 127 -37.65 52.21 48.13
N LYS A 128 -38.62 51.41 48.61
CA LYS A 128 -39.93 51.10 48.02
C LYS A 128 -40.67 52.35 47.52
N LYS A 129 -41.23 52.28 46.32
CA LYS A 129 -42.66 52.47 46.04
C LYS A 129 -42.97 51.89 44.66
#